data_AF-A0A3N0XBP2-F1
#
_entry.id   AF-A0A3N0XBP2-F1
#
_cell.length_a   1.000
_cell.length_b   1.000
_cell.length_c   1.000
_cell.angle_alpha   90.00
_cell.angle_beta   90.00
_cell.angle_gamma   90.00
#
_symmetry.space_group_name_H-M   'P 1'
#
loop_
_entity.id
_entity.type
_entity.pdbx_description
1 polymer ?
#
loop_
_entity_poly.entity_id
_entity_poly.type
_entity_poly.pdbx_seq_one_letter_code
_entity_poly.pdbx_strand_id
1 'polypeptide(L)'
;MQDISNSVIKYTRLISSLPVMDQAFTMKANNWQKYLSDIHFKEIFKYQENICLSRREVHDNNNIDLFILKTILWGYPKGMRGNNFGKIYSRLNDLSEILNISNRAFLKTDDLYELQKRLKTIDGLGLSTYSKLLYFRDFKFDGVPALILDERLIRVFKNKVFAEFEPLAHVTQYNSEKMYSTYLQLMDQLSKQLN
;
A
#
# COMPACT_ATOMS: atom_id res chain seq x y z
N MET A 1 -15.13 -6.18 32.20
CA MET A 1 -14.56 -7.32 31.45
C MET A 1 -14.71 -6.99 29.97
N GLN A 2 -13.62 -6.69 29.28
CA GLN A 2 -13.65 -6.60 27.82
C GLN A 2 -13.82 -8.01 27.27
N ASP A 3 -14.82 -8.22 26.42
CA ASP A 3 -15.10 -9.51 25.84
C ASP A 3 -13.94 -9.92 24.92
N ILE A 4 -13.11 -10.86 25.40
CA ILE A 4 -11.95 -11.40 24.69
C ILE A 4 -12.41 -12.17 23.44
N SER A 5 -13.72 -12.45 23.26
CA SER A 5 -14.26 -13.21 22.14
C SER A 5 -13.75 -12.71 20.77
N ASN A 6 -13.59 -11.41 20.62
CA ASN A 6 -13.29 -10.72 19.36
C ASN A 6 -12.00 -9.90 19.40
N SER A 7 -10.95 -10.42 20.04
CA SER A 7 -9.64 -9.75 20.12
C SER A 7 -8.65 -10.25 19.06
N VAL A 8 -7.88 -9.33 18.46
CA VAL A 8 -6.78 -9.65 17.53
C VAL A 8 -5.67 -10.45 18.23
N ILE A 9 -5.51 -10.29 19.54
CA ILE A 9 -4.49 -10.98 20.37
C ILE A 9 -4.60 -12.50 20.25
N LYS A 10 -5.81 -13.03 20.01
CA LYS A 10 -6.01 -14.47 19.78
C LYS A 10 -5.23 -15.02 18.58
N TYR A 11 -4.96 -14.16 17.61
CA TYR A 11 -4.28 -14.51 16.37
C TYR A 11 -2.78 -14.21 16.40
N THR A 12 -2.21 -13.77 17.53
CA THR A 12 -0.79 -13.39 17.65
C THR A 12 0.16 -14.41 17.03
N ARG A 13 0.05 -15.70 17.44
CA ARG A 13 0.92 -16.76 16.89
C ARG A 13 0.77 -16.92 15.38
N LEU A 14 -0.45 -16.84 14.88
CA LEU A 14 -0.70 -16.94 13.44
C LEU A 14 -0.08 -15.75 12.71
N ILE A 15 -0.40 -14.53 13.14
CA ILE A 15 0.06 -13.27 12.53
C ILE A 15 1.60 -13.24 12.48
N SER A 16 2.27 -13.54 13.60
CA SER A 16 3.74 -13.53 13.68
C SER A 16 4.42 -14.64 12.89
N SER A 17 3.68 -15.69 12.50
CA SER A 17 4.20 -16.81 11.69
C SER A 17 3.90 -16.67 10.20
N LEU A 18 3.16 -15.64 9.76
CA LEU A 18 2.83 -15.47 8.35
C LEU A 18 4.08 -15.10 7.54
N PRO A 19 4.40 -15.81 6.44
CA PRO A 19 5.50 -15.46 5.55
C PRO A 19 5.09 -14.28 4.66
N VAL A 20 4.92 -13.10 5.25
CA VAL A 20 4.34 -11.92 4.58
C VAL A 20 5.09 -11.60 3.30
N MET A 21 6.42 -11.68 3.30
CA MET A 21 7.26 -11.37 2.14
C MET A 21 7.06 -12.31 0.95
N ASP A 22 6.54 -13.51 1.17
CA ASP A 22 6.32 -14.51 0.13
C ASP A 22 4.89 -14.43 -0.45
N GLN A 23 4.03 -13.56 0.10
CA GLN A 23 2.71 -13.29 -0.47
C GLN A 23 2.86 -12.75 -1.90
N ALA A 24 2.31 -13.50 -2.85
CA ALA A 24 2.41 -13.21 -4.27
C ALA A 24 1.06 -13.26 -4.99
N PHE A 25 0.97 -12.55 -6.11
CA PHE A 25 -0.18 -12.57 -6.98
C PHE A 25 0.23 -12.78 -8.43
N THR A 26 -0.58 -13.52 -9.18
CA THR A 26 -0.41 -13.67 -10.62
C THR A 26 -1.17 -12.57 -11.36
N MET A 27 -0.53 -11.96 -12.35
CA MET A 27 -1.12 -10.94 -13.22
C MET A 27 -0.91 -11.27 -14.70
N LYS A 28 -1.93 -10.97 -15.50
CA LYS A 28 -1.93 -11.17 -16.96
C LYS A 28 -1.36 -9.94 -17.66
N ALA A 29 -0.42 -10.14 -18.57
CA ALA A 29 0.20 -9.09 -19.37
C ALA A 29 -0.83 -8.26 -20.15
N ASN A 30 -1.85 -8.91 -20.71
CA ASN A 30 -2.91 -8.25 -21.50
C ASN A 30 -3.71 -7.21 -20.71
N ASN A 31 -3.74 -7.28 -19.37
CA ASN A 31 -4.40 -6.25 -18.55
C ASN A 31 -3.65 -4.91 -18.59
N TRP A 32 -2.35 -4.93 -18.92
CA TRP A 32 -1.42 -3.82 -18.73
C TRP A 32 -0.74 -3.35 -20.01
N GLN A 33 -0.56 -4.25 -20.98
CA GLN A 33 0.22 -4.02 -22.20
C GLN A 33 -0.13 -2.71 -22.92
N LYS A 34 -1.43 -2.39 -23.03
CA LYS A 34 -1.91 -1.18 -23.71
C LYS A 34 -1.48 0.15 -23.07
N TYR A 35 -0.95 0.11 -21.85
CA TYR A 35 -0.54 1.28 -21.09
C TYR A 35 0.98 1.43 -20.95
N LEU A 36 1.71 0.32 -21.02
CA LEU A 36 3.15 0.29 -20.79
C LEU A 36 3.89 0.59 -22.10
N SER A 37 5.03 1.27 -22.00
CA SER A 37 5.99 1.30 -23.10
C SER A 37 6.59 -0.09 -23.31
N ASP A 38 7.14 -0.34 -24.50
CA ASP A 38 7.79 -1.62 -24.80
C ASP A 38 8.94 -1.93 -23.82
N ILE A 39 9.67 -0.91 -23.37
CA ILE A 39 10.74 -1.04 -22.39
C ILE A 39 10.19 -1.54 -21.05
N HIS A 40 9.20 -0.85 -20.48
CA HIS A 40 8.61 -1.27 -19.20
C HIS A 40 7.89 -2.60 -19.31
N PHE A 41 7.22 -2.87 -20.43
CA PHE A 41 6.58 -4.15 -20.68
C PHE A 41 7.60 -5.29 -20.69
N LYS A 42 8.72 -5.13 -21.41
CA LYS A 42 9.82 -6.09 -21.45
C LYS A 42 10.44 -6.32 -20.08
N GLU A 43 10.75 -5.25 -19.33
CA GLU A 43 11.38 -5.35 -18.02
C GLU A 43 10.49 -6.05 -16.99
N ILE A 44 9.17 -5.80 -17.03
CA ILE A 44 8.22 -6.36 -16.07
C ILE A 44 7.80 -7.79 -16.45
N PHE A 45 7.33 -7.99 -17.68
CA PHE A 45 6.73 -9.25 -18.10
C PHE A 45 7.72 -10.19 -18.77
N LYS A 46 8.89 -9.71 -19.22
CA LYS A 46 9.85 -10.51 -20.01
C LYS A 46 9.19 -11.23 -21.20
N TYR A 47 8.19 -10.57 -21.81
CA TYR A 47 7.31 -11.11 -22.86
C TYR A 47 6.52 -12.37 -22.48
N GLN A 48 6.38 -12.68 -21.18
CA GLN A 48 5.51 -13.73 -20.69
C GLN A 48 4.07 -13.24 -20.59
N GLU A 49 3.11 -14.12 -20.88
CA GLU A 49 1.68 -13.81 -20.75
C GLU A 49 1.25 -13.55 -19.29
N ASN A 50 1.96 -14.15 -18.35
CA ASN A 50 1.69 -14.06 -16.92
C ASN A 50 3.00 -13.93 -16.16
N ILE A 51 2.98 -13.13 -15.11
CA ILE A 51 4.03 -13.12 -14.09
C ILE A 51 3.40 -13.34 -12.71
N CYS A 52 4.19 -13.89 -11.80
CA CYS A 52 3.87 -13.94 -10.38
C CYS A 52 4.79 -12.93 -9.68
N LEU A 53 4.22 -12.05 -8.87
CA LEU A 53 4.98 -11.01 -8.18
C LEU A 53 4.73 -11.11 -6.68
N SER A 54 5.79 -11.37 -5.92
CA SER A 54 5.78 -11.41 -4.46
C SER A 54 6.01 -10.03 -3.84
N ARG A 55 5.68 -9.87 -2.56
CA ARG A 55 6.02 -8.67 -1.78
C ARG A 55 7.52 -8.39 -1.77
N ARG A 56 8.33 -9.45 -1.63
CA ARG A 56 9.80 -9.37 -1.68
C ARG A 56 10.30 -8.77 -2.98
N GLU A 57 9.79 -9.24 -4.13
CA GLU A 57 10.20 -8.72 -5.43
C GLU A 57 9.79 -7.26 -5.69
N VAL A 58 8.70 -6.79 -5.06
CA VAL A 58 8.33 -5.36 -5.10
C VAL A 58 9.28 -4.55 -4.22
N HIS A 59 9.49 -5.02 -2.98
CA HIS A 59 10.29 -4.34 -1.96
C HIS A 59 11.76 -4.20 -2.38
N ASP A 60 12.37 -5.26 -2.90
CA ASP A 60 13.79 -5.31 -3.23
C ASP A 60 14.13 -4.58 -4.54
N ASN A 61 13.16 -3.90 -5.16
CA ASN A 61 13.36 -3.19 -6.42
C ASN A 61 13.96 -1.79 -6.20
N ASN A 62 15.18 -1.60 -6.71
CA ASN A 62 15.91 -0.35 -6.59
C ASN A 62 15.60 0.67 -7.70
N ASN A 63 15.10 0.23 -8.85
CA ASN A 63 14.68 1.13 -9.92
C ASN A 63 13.30 1.72 -9.55
N ILE A 64 13.23 3.03 -9.37
CA ILE A 64 12.04 3.73 -8.85
C ILE A 64 10.81 3.56 -9.75
N ASP A 65 10.99 3.60 -11.07
CA ASP A 65 9.91 3.44 -12.03
C ASP A 65 9.38 2.00 -11.98
N LEU A 66 10.27 1.01 -12.06
CA LEU A 66 9.88 -0.40 -11.96
C LEU A 66 9.29 -0.72 -10.58
N PHE A 67 9.75 -0.07 -9.51
CA PHE A 67 9.19 -0.19 -8.17
C PHE A 67 7.74 0.30 -8.13
N ILE A 68 7.46 1.49 -8.68
CA ILE A 68 6.11 2.06 -8.75
C ILE A 68 5.20 1.11 -9.53
N LEU A 69 5.63 0.72 -10.73
CA LEU A 69 4.83 -0.13 -11.62
C LEU A 69 4.57 -1.49 -10.98
N LYS A 70 5.59 -2.17 -10.44
CA LYS A 70 5.44 -3.44 -9.73
C LYS A 70 4.53 -3.32 -8.50
N THR A 71 4.61 -2.22 -7.75
CA THR A 71 3.71 -1.98 -6.61
C THR A 71 2.24 -1.92 -7.05
N ILE A 72 1.95 -1.21 -8.15
CA ILE A 72 0.60 -1.12 -8.69
C ILE A 72 0.13 -2.48 -9.22
N LEU A 73 0.97 -3.16 -9.99
CA LEU A 73 0.66 -4.48 -10.54
C LEU A 73 0.37 -5.51 -9.44
N TRP A 74 1.18 -5.52 -8.37
CA TRP A 74 0.99 -6.35 -7.19
C TRP A 74 -0.33 -6.03 -6.45
N GLY A 75 -0.65 -4.73 -6.30
CA GLY A 75 -1.86 -4.29 -5.61
C GLY A 75 -3.15 -4.49 -6.40
N TYR A 76 -3.06 -4.62 -7.73
CA TYR A 76 -4.21 -4.65 -8.64
C TYR A 76 -4.05 -5.72 -9.72
N PRO A 77 -3.85 -7.02 -9.40
CA PRO A 77 -3.48 -8.06 -10.38
C PRO A 77 -4.47 -8.23 -11.55
N LYS A 78 -5.73 -7.81 -11.35
CA LYS A 78 -6.80 -7.82 -12.36
C LYS A 78 -6.93 -6.50 -13.15
N GLY A 79 -5.99 -5.57 -12.99
CA GLY A 79 -6.04 -4.22 -13.53
C GLY A 79 -6.71 -3.21 -12.59
N MET A 80 -6.48 -1.93 -12.86
CA MET A 80 -7.14 -0.82 -12.16
C MET A 80 -8.48 -0.46 -12.81
N ARG A 81 -9.41 0.09 -12.04
CA ARG A 81 -10.70 0.57 -12.56
C ARG A 81 -10.49 1.80 -13.47
N GLY A 82 -11.26 1.86 -14.56
CA GLY A 82 -11.21 2.97 -15.51
C GLY A 82 -9.83 3.16 -16.13
N ASN A 83 -9.48 4.40 -16.45
CA ASN A 83 -8.17 4.75 -16.99
C ASN A 83 -7.14 5.17 -15.91
N ASN A 84 -7.35 4.78 -14.64
CA ASN A 84 -6.50 5.26 -13.53
C ASN A 84 -5.03 4.88 -13.72
N PHE A 85 -4.74 3.68 -14.21
CA PHE A 85 -3.36 3.28 -14.46
C PHE A 85 -2.69 4.15 -15.54
N GLY A 86 -3.38 4.40 -16.66
CA GLY A 86 -2.87 5.26 -17.72
C GLY A 86 -2.58 6.69 -17.24
N LYS A 87 -3.45 7.26 -16.40
CA LYS A 87 -3.25 8.57 -15.78
C LYS A 87 -2.02 8.60 -14.88
N ILE A 88 -1.86 7.60 -14.00
CA ILE A 88 -0.67 7.47 -13.16
C ILE A 88 0.60 7.31 -14.01
N TYR A 89 0.55 6.44 -15.03
CA TYR A 89 1.67 6.14 -15.90
C TYR A 89 2.15 7.38 -16.69
N SER A 90 1.23 8.24 -17.14
CA SER A 90 1.60 9.51 -17.79
C SER A 90 2.32 10.51 -16.87
N ARG A 91 2.28 10.30 -15.55
CA ARG A 91 2.92 11.12 -14.52
C ARG A 91 3.96 10.32 -13.73
N LEU A 92 4.52 9.27 -14.34
CA LEU A 92 5.45 8.36 -13.68
C LEU A 92 6.70 9.11 -13.15
N ASN A 93 7.28 10.01 -13.94
CA ASN A 93 8.43 10.81 -13.54
C ASN A 93 8.13 11.65 -12.29
N ASP A 94 7.01 12.38 -12.29
CA ASP A 94 6.58 13.19 -11.14
C ASP A 94 6.38 12.32 -9.89
N LEU A 95 5.77 11.13 -10.05
CA LEU A 95 5.60 10.20 -8.94
C LEU A 95 6.94 9.68 -8.42
N SER A 96 7.89 9.37 -9.31
CA SER A 96 9.25 8.99 -8.96
C SER A 96 9.96 10.09 -8.19
N GLU A 97 9.84 11.35 -8.59
CA GLU A 97 10.37 12.51 -7.87
C GLU A 97 9.72 12.70 -6.49
N ILE A 98 8.40 12.51 -6.38
CA ILE A 98 7.68 12.60 -5.11
C ILE A 98 8.16 11.53 -4.13
N LEU A 99 8.43 10.32 -4.61
CA LEU A 99 8.81 9.17 -3.78
C LEU A 99 10.32 9.09 -3.47
N ASN A 100 11.16 9.83 -4.20
CA ASN A 100 12.61 9.80 -4.01
C ASN A 100 13.09 10.67 -2.83
N ILE A 101 12.50 10.46 -1.66
CA ILE A 101 12.84 11.15 -0.41
C ILE A 101 13.94 10.38 0.34
N SER A 102 15.08 11.04 0.59
CA SER A 102 16.26 10.41 1.19
C SER A 102 16.11 10.10 2.68
N ASN A 103 15.44 10.97 3.44
CA ASN A 103 15.22 10.86 4.89
C ASN A 103 13.88 10.21 5.27
N ARG A 104 13.33 9.36 4.40
CA ARG A 104 12.00 8.74 4.56
C ARG A 104 11.75 7.98 5.86
N ALA A 105 12.80 7.58 6.59
CA ALA A 105 12.71 6.92 7.89
C ALA A 105 12.52 7.87 9.09
N PHE A 106 12.62 9.19 8.89
CA PHE A 106 12.62 10.20 9.95
C PHE A 106 11.58 11.32 9.72
N LEU A 107 10.61 11.09 8.83
CA LEU A 107 9.57 12.07 8.53
C LEU A 107 8.63 12.25 9.73
N LYS A 108 7.96 13.40 9.77
CA LYS A 108 6.95 13.79 10.76
C LYS A 108 5.55 13.63 10.18
N THR A 109 4.55 13.64 11.05
CA THR A 109 3.14 13.64 10.61
C THR A 109 2.81 14.82 9.68
N ASP A 110 3.45 15.99 9.85
CA ASP A 110 3.26 17.11 8.92
C ASP A 110 3.83 16.83 7.51
N ASP A 111 4.96 16.12 7.42
CA ASP A 111 5.52 15.69 6.14
C ASP A 111 4.57 14.73 5.41
N LEU A 112 3.81 13.91 6.14
CA LEU A 112 2.78 13.05 5.55
C LEU A 112 1.69 13.89 4.88
N TYR A 113 1.23 14.97 5.51
CA TYR A 113 0.20 15.83 4.91
C TYR A 113 0.70 16.53 3.65
N GLU A 114 1.94 17.04 3.66
CA GLU A 114 2.55 17.65 2.48
C GLU A 114 2.77 16.62 1.35
N LEU A 115 3.21 15.40 1.71
CA LEU A 115 3.35 14.31 0.75
C LEU A 115 2.00 13.93 0.14
N GLN A 116 0.94 13.83 0.95
CA GLN A 116 -0.42 13.57 0.47
C GLN A 116 -0.91 14.67 -0.48
N LYS A 117 -0.62 15.95 -0.22
CA LYS A 117 -0.97 17.05 -1.13
C LYS A 117 -0.28 16.88 -2.49
N ARG A 118 1.01 16.52 -2.52
CA ARG A 118 1.75 16.27 -3.76
C ARG A 118 1.20 15.07 -4.51
N LEU A 119 0.94 13.96 -3.82
CA LEU A 119 0.41 12.73 -4.41
C LEU A 119 -0.99 12.94 -5.02
N LYS A 120 -1.83 13.80 -4.42
CA LYS A 120 -3.17 14.15 -4.95
C LYS A 120 -3.15 14.85 -6.30
N THR A 121 -2.01 15.41 -6.70
CA THR A 121 -1.88 16.03 -8.03
C THR A 121 -1.81 14.99 -9.15
N ILE A 122 -1.67 13.70 -8.82
CA ILE A 122 -1.64 12.59 -9.76
C ILE A 122 -3.03 11.95 -9.82
N ASP A 123 -3.77 12.28 -10.87
CA ASP A 123 -5.10 11.70 -11.08
C ASP A 123 -5.08 10.17 -11.12
N GLY A 124 -6.04 9.55 -10.46
CA GLY A 124 -6.17 8.09 -10.37
C GLY A 124 -5.34 7.45 -9.25
N LEU A 125 -4.46 8.20 -8.59
CA LEU A 125 -3.67 7.74 -7.45
C LEU A 125 -4.44 7.94 -6.12
N GLY A 126 -5.16 6.92 -5.67
CA GLY A 126 -5.84 6.93 -4.38
C GLY A 126 -4.99 6.38 -3.22
N LEU A 127 -5.48 6.54 -1.98
CA LEU A 127 -4.85 6.04 -0.75
C LEU A 127 -4.42 4.58 -0.79
N SER A 128 -5.26 3.69 -1.33
CA SER A 128 -4.90 2.27 -1.43
C SER A 128 -3.64 2.06 -2.28
N THR A 129 -3.42 2.88 -3.29
CA THR A 129 -2.22 2.79 -4.14
C THR A 129 -1.03 3.43 -3.43
N TYR A 130 -1.15 4.68 -2.97
CA TYR A 130 0.01 5.36 -2.40
C TYR A 130 0.44 4.77 -1.05
N SER A 131 -0.46 4.26 -0.22
CA SER A 131 -0.07 3.56 1.02
C SER A 131 0.77 2.31 0.75
N LYS A 132 0.59 1.63 -0.40
CA LYS A 132 1.47 0.53 -0.85
C LYS A 132 2.85 1.04 -1.25
N LEU A 133 2.91 2.16 -1.99
CA LEU A 133 4.17 2.80 -2.37
C LEU A 133 4.96 3.22 -1.13
N LEU A 134 4.29 3.83 -0.13
CA LEU A 134 4.92 4.22 1.13
C LEU A 134 5.40 3.00 1.93
N TYR A 135 4.56 1.96 2.03
CA TYR A 135 4.89 0.72 2.73
C TYR A 135 6.12 0.03 2.13
N PHE A 136 6.12 -0.24 0.81
CA PHE A 136 7.23 -0.96 0.17
C PHE A 136 8.51 -0.14 0.04
N ARG A 137 8.46 1.18 0.34
CA ARG A 137 9.63 2.05 0.36
C ARG A 137 10.08 2.42 1.77
N ASP A 138 9.57 1.73 2.79
CA ASP A 138 9.95 1.91 4.21
C ASP A 138 9.80 3.35 4.72
N PHE A 139 8.76 4.06 4.26
CA PHE A 139 8.43 5.35 4.85
C PHE A 139 8.05 5.18 6.32
N LYS A 140 8.52 6.10 7.16
CA LYS A 140 8.12 6.19 8.57
C LYS A 140 7.73 7.62 8.89
N PHE A 141 6.65 7.78 9.64
CA PHE A 141 6.16 9.06 10.13
C PHE A 141 6.11 9.02 11.65
N ASP A 142 6.86 9.91 12.30
CA ASP A 142 7.07 9.91 13.75
C ASP A 142 7.53 8.56 14.30
N GLY A 143 8.43 7.90 13.55
CA GLY A 143 8.96 6.57 13.89
C GLY A 143 8.02 5.40 13.58
N VAL A 144 6.76 5.67 13.23
CA VAL A 144 5.77 4.65 12.88
C VAL A 144 5.89 4.28 11.39
N PRO A 145 6.10 2.99 11.05
CA PRO A 145 6.11 2.54 9.66
C PRO A 145 4.80 2.83 8.93
N ALA A 146 4.89 3.27 7.68
CA ALA A 146 3.74 3.32 6.79
C ALA A 146 3.21 1.91 6.57
N LEU A 147 1.88 1.75 6.61
CA LEU A 147 1.19 0.48 6.41
C LEU A 147 0.18 0.62 5.28
N ILE A 148 -0.04 -0.46 4.54
CA ILE A 148 -1.04 -0.49 3.48
C ILE A 148 -2.43 -0.27 4.10
N LEU A 149 -3.21 0.67 3.55
CA LEU A 149 -4.63 0.84 3.88
C LEU A 149 -5.47 0.67 2.61
N ASP A 150 -6.11 -0.48 2.47
CA ASP A 150 -6.94 -0.82 1.31
C ASP A 150 -8.42 -1.02 1.65
N GLU A 151 -9.23 -1.31 0.63
CA GLU A 151 -10.68 -1.50 0.81
C GLU A 151 -11.00 -2.71 1.70
N ARG A 152 -10.15 -3.75 1.75
CA ARG A 152 -10.39 -4.91 2.60
C ARG A 152 -10.25 -4.54 4.06
N LEU A 153 -9.20 -3.78 4.42
CA LEU A 153 -9.03 -3.25 5.77
C LEU A 153 -10.16 -2.31 6.17
N ILE A 154 -10.55 -1.38 5.28
CA ILE A 154 -11.71 -0.50 5.52
C ILE A 154 -12.99 -1.31 5.81
N ARG A 155 -13.22 -2.42 5.09
CA ARG A 155 -14.36 -3.32 5.35
C ARG A 155 -14.25 -4.01 6.70
N VAL A 156 -13.06 -4.47 7.10
CA VAL A 156 -12.82 -5.08 8.42
C VAL A 156 -13.18 -4.11 9.54
N PHE A 157 -12.72 -2.85 9.45
CA PHE A 157 -13.01 -1.83 10.46
C PHE A 157 -14.51 -1.50 10.54
N LYS A 158 -15.16 -1.32 9.38
CA LYS A 158 -16.61 -1.07 9.32
C LYS A 158 -17.45 -2.19 9.91
N ASN A 159 -17.01 -3.44 9.74
CA ASN A 159 -17.73 -4.60 10.25
C ASN A 159 -17.57 -4.79 11.76
N LYS A 160 -16.71 -4.00 12.43
CA LYS A 160 -16.50 -4.02 13.89
C LYS A 160 -16.22 -5.43 14.43
N VAL A 161 -15.52 -6.24 13.64
CA VAL A 161 -15.19 -7.63 13.99
C VAL A 161 -14.23 -7.68 15.19
N PHE A 162 -13.37 -6.67 15.32
CA PHE A 162 -12.40 -6.56 16.41
C PHE A 162 -12.64 -5.27 17.19
N ALA A 163 -12.74 -5.38 18.51
CA ALA A 163 -13.03 -4.24 19.39
C ALA A 163 -11.90 -3.20 19.37
N GLU A 164 -10.66 -3.66 19.16
CA GLU A 164 -9.46 -2.84 19.08
C GLU A 164 -9.49 -1.84 17.92
N PHE A 165 -10.29 -2.11 16.88
CA PHE A 165 -10.44 -1.24 15.71
C PHE A 165 -11.61 -0.26 15.81
N GLU A 166 -12.23 -0.12 16.98
CA GLU A 166 -13.32 0.85 17.20
C GLU A 166 -12.96 2.27 16.71
N PRO A 167 -11.75 2.83 16.96
CA PRO A 167 -11.40 4.17 16.50
C PRO A 167 -11.41 4.34 14.97
N LEU A 168 -11.37 3.22 14.22
CA LEU A 168 -11.39 3.19 12.77
C LEU A 168 -12.75 2.77 12.19
N ALA A 169 -13.76 2.50 13.02
CA ALA A 169 -15.05 1.98 12.55
C ALA A 169 -15.76 2.93 11.56
N HIS A 170 -15.44 4.23 11.62
CA HIS A 170 -16.00 5.27 10.76
C HIS A 170 -15.15 5.58 9.53
N VAL A 171 -14.08 4.84 9.29
CA VAL A 171 -13.26 5.03 8.10
C VAL A 171 -14.02 4.59 6.85
N THR A 172 -13.94 5.41 5.82
CA THR A 172 -14.58 5.26 4.52
C THR A 172 -13.58 5.62 3.45
N GLN A 173 -13.87 5.31 2.19
CA GLN A 173 -12.99 5.73 1.08
C GLN A 173 -12.81 7.26 1.06
N TYR A 174 -13.82 8.04 1.45
CA TYR A 174 -13.82 9.51 1.39
C TYR A 174 -12.97 10.18 2.48
N ASN A 175 -12.92 9.62 3.69
CA ASN A 175 -12.15 10.19 4.81
C ASN A 175 -10.87 9.40 5.13
N SER A 176 -10.62 8.29 4.45
CA SER A 176 -9.49 7.40 4.76
C SER A 176 -8.13 8.09 4.73
N GLU A 177 -7.92 9.07 3.86
CA GLU A 177 -6.67 9.84 3.80
C GLU A 177 -6.45 10.66 5.07
N LYS A 178 -7.51 11.33 5.55
CA LYS A 178 -7.50 12.11 6.79
C LYS A 178 -7.29 11.22 8.01
N MET A 179 -7.80 10.00 7.96
CA MET A 179 -7.66 9.01 9.03
C MET A 179 -6.37 8.17 8.93
N TYR A 180 -5.53 8.41 7.93
CA TYR A 180 -4.38 7.54 7.69
C TYR A 180 -3.37 7.61 8.84
N SER A 181 -3.08 8.79 9.39
CA SER A 181 -2.22 8.94 10.56
C SER A 181 -2.80 8.22 11.79
N THR A 182 -4.09 8.36 12.06
CA THR A 182 -4.80 7.63 13.12
C THR A 182 -4.70 6.11 12.93
N TYR A 183 -4.85 5.64 11.70
CA TYR A 183 -4.68 4.23 11.35
C TYR A 183 -3.27 3.72 11.67
N LEU A 184 -2.22 4.46 11.27
CA LEU A 184 -0.84 4.07 11.56
C LEU A 184 -0.57 4.01 13.06
N GLN A 185 -1.00 5.02 13.82
CA GLN A 185 -0.81 5.08 15.26
C GLN A 185 -1.53 3.94 15.99
N LEU A 186 -2.77 3.65 15.62
CA LEU A 186 -3.51 2.53 16.21
C LEU A 186 -2.83 1.20 15.93
N MET A 187 -2.38 0.97 14.68
CA MET A 187 -1.68 -0.26 14.33
C MET A 187 -0.35 -0.41 15.07
N ASP A 188 0.41 0.67 15.24
CA ASP A 188 1.64 0.67 16.03
C ASP A 188 1.36 0.32 17.51
N GLN A 189 0.35 0.95 18.11
CA GLN A 189 -0.08 0.65 19.48
C GLN A 189 -0.47 -0.83 19.65
N LEU A 190 -1.25 -1.38 18.72
CA LEU A 190 -1.67 -2.78 18.77
C LEU A 190 -0.49 -3.73 18.55
N SER A 191 0.43 -3.39 17.64
CA SER A 191 1.62 -4.22 17.40
C SER A 191 2.48 -4.39 18.66
N LYS A 192 2.57 -3.36 19.50
CA LYS A 192 3.29 -3.39 20.79
C LYS A 192 2.61 -4.29 21.82
N GLN A 193 1.31 -4.57 21.68
CA GLN A 193 0.58 -5.50 22.54
C GLN A 193 0.68 -6.95 22.07
N LEU A 194 1.06 -7.17 20.80
CA LEU A 194 1.22 -8.49 20.18
C LEU A 194 2.65 -9.04 20.32
N ASN A 195 3.60 -8.21 20.78
CA ASN A 195 5.03 -8.55 20.94
C ASN A 195 5.40 -8.79 22.40
#